data_AF-A0A920IDK2-F1
#
_entry.id   AF-A0A920IDK2-F1
#
_cell.length_a   1.000
_cell.length_b   1.000
_cell.length_c   1.000
_cell.angle_alpha   90.00
_cell.angle_beta   90.00
_cell.angle_gamma   90.00
#
_symmetry.space_group_name_H-M   'P 1'
#
loop_
_entity.id
_entity.type
_entity.pdbx_description
1 polymer ?
#
loop_
_entity_poly.entity_id
_entity_poly.type
_entity_poly.pdbx_seq_one_letter_code
_entity_poly.pdbx_strand_id
1 'polypeptide(L)'
;MKEIDFTKIENLEFKEIDIVQFPCFGLAYQLIDEHPCYSIALNAANEIAVNLYLNYKLDFGNIYTLVAKTIERIEINELNDYPVYN
;
A
#
# COMPACT_ATOMS: atom_id res chain seq x y z
N MET A 1 0.26 26.39 8.57
CA MET A 1 -0.86 25.42 8.65
C MET A 1 -2.00 26.10 9.39
N LYS A 2 -3.25 26.01 8.93
CA LYS A 2 -4.39 26.66 9.58
C LYS A 2 -4.90 25.75 10.70
N GLU A 3 -5.19 26.30 11.88
CA GLU A 3 -5.79 25.51 12.97
C GLU A 3 -7.18 25.00 12.57
N ILE A 4 -7.46 23.76 12.97
CA ILE A 4 -8.79 23.17 12.83
C ILE A 4 -9.70 23.77 13.89
N ASP A 5 -10.82 24.31 13.44
CA ASP A 5 -11.90 24.79 14.30
C ASP A 5 -13.04 23.77 14.27
N PHE A 6 -13.09 22.89 15.28
CA PHE A 6 -14.10 21.82 15.35
C PHE A 6 -15.53 22.36 15.45
N THR A 7 -15.72 23.62 15.87
CA THR A 7 -17.07 24.23 15.91
C THR A 7 -17.64 24.51 14.52
N LYS A 8 -16.78 24.50 13.48
CA LYS A 8 -17.18 24.67 12.07
C LYS A 8 -17.35 23.35 11.32
N ILE A 9 -17.08 22.21 11.95
CA ILE A 9 -17.29 20.90 11.35
C ILE A 9 -18.73 20.47 11.67
N GLU A 10 -19.57 20.41 10.65
CA GLU A 10 -21.00 20.11 10.82
C GLU A 10 -21.26 18.63 11.14
N ASN A 11 -20.59 17.71 10.45
CA ASN A 11 -20.78 16.27 10.60
C ASN A 11 -19.46 15.50 10.49
N LEU A 12 -19.30 14.46 11.30
CA LEU A 12 -18.21 13.48 11.22
C LEU A 12 -18.83 12.09 11.13
N GLU A 13 -18.58 11.41 10.02
CA GLU A 13 -19.13 10.09 9.75
C GLU A 13 -18.02 9.04 9.76
N PHE A 14 -18.36 7.88 10.30
CA PHE A 14 -17.48 6.72 10.35
C PHE A 14 -18.13 5.57 9.59
N LYS A 15 -17.32 4.87 8.80
CA LYS A 15 -17.75 3.68 8.07
C LYS A 15 -16.63 2.64 8.08
N GLU A 16 -17.03 1.38 8.08
CA GLU A 16 -16.09 0.29 7.82
C GLU A 16 -15.63 0.32 6.36
N ILE A 17 -14.45 -0.22 6.12
CA ILE A 17 -13.89 -0.35 4.78
C ILE A 17 -14.43 -1.63 4.15
N ASP A 18 -15.10 -1.50 3.00
CA ASP A 18 -15.44 -2.64 2.16
C ASP A 18 -14.18 -3.15 1.45
N ILE A 19 -13.61 -4.24 1.94
CA ILE A 19 -12.39 -4.85 1.38
C ILE A 19 -12.58 -5.43 -0.03
N VAL A 20 -13.83 -5.70 -0.43
CA VAL A 20 -14.14 -6.13 -1.81
C VAL A 20 -14.05 -4.93 -2.75
N GLN A 21 -14.54 -3.77 -2.31
CA GLN A 21 -14.42 -2.51 -3.06
C GLN A 21 -12.98 -1.95 -3.03
N PHE A 22 -12.26 -2.12 -1.92
CA PHE A 22 -10.92 -1.57 -1.70
C PHE A 22 -9.88 -2.67 -1.44
N PRO A 23 -9.60 -3.55 -2.42
CA PRO A 23 -8.76 -4.72 -2.21
C PRO A 23 -7.29 -4.38 -1.90
N CYS A 24 -6.78 -3.22 -2.33
CA CYS A 24 -5.44 -2.75 -1.93
C CYS A 24 -5.34 -2.50 -0.41
N PHE A 25 -6.42 -2.06 0.24
CA PHE A 25 -6.44 -1.92 1.70
C PHE A 25 -6.35 -3.29 2.38
N GLY A 26 -7.14 -4.26 1.89
CA GLY A 26 -7.09 -5.64 2.39
C GLY A 26 -5.69 -6.25 2.26
N LEU A 27 -5.03 -6.07 1.11
CA LEU A 27 -3.66 -6.53 0.88
C LEU A 27 -2.65 -5.86 1.83
N ALA A 28 -2.72 -4.54 1.99
CA ALA A 28 -1.83 -3.82 2.90
C ALA A 28 -2.04 -4.25 4.36
N TYR A 29 -3.28 -4.49 4.77
CA TYR A 29 -3.62 -4.97 6.10
C TYR A 29 -3.11 -6.40 6.35
N GLN A 30 -3.15 -7.27 5.34
CA GLN A 30 -2.57 -8.63 5.44
C GLN A 30 -1.04 -8.61 5.60
N LEU A 31 -0.36 -7.65 4.96
CA LEU A 31 1.10 -7.61 4.92
C LEU A 31 1.71 -6.75 6.04
N ILE A 32 0.90 -6.06 6.86
CA ILE A 32 1.42 -5.08 7.83
C ILE A 32 2.26 -5.71 8.94
N ASP A 33 1.92 -6.95 9.31
CA ASP A 33 2.60 -7.72 10.36
C ASP A 33 3.59 -8.76 9.77
N GLU A 34 3.77 -8.76 8.44
CA GLU A 34 4.70 -9.64 7.73
C GLU A 34 6.11 -9.04 7.65
N HIS A 35 7.03 -9.73 6.97
CA HIS A 35 8.40 -9.23 6.78
C HIS A 35 8.42 -7.82 6.14
N PRO A 36 9.20 -6.84 6.64
CA PRO A 36 9.17 -5.44 6.18
C PRO A 36 9.40 -5.25 4.68
N CYS A 37 10.09 -6.18 4.02
CA CYS A 37 10.25 -6.19 2.56
C CYS A 37 8.92 -6.21 1.81
N TYR A 38 7.87 -6.82 2.36
CA TYR A 38 6.54 -6.77 1.75
C TYR A 38 5.97 -5.36 1.71
N SER A 39 6.13 -4.58 2.79
CA SER A 39 5.69 -3.17 2.81
C SER A 39 6.49 -2.32 1.80
N ILE A 40 7.79 -2.58 1.68
CA ILE A 40 8.66 -1.89 0.70
C ILE A 40 8.20 -2.23 -0.73
N ALA A 41 8.03 -3.52 -1.02
CA ALA A 41 7.59 -3.98 -2.33
C ALA A 41 6.18 -3.47 -2.67
N LEU A 42 5.26 -3.45 -1.70
CA LEU A 42 3.90 -2.95 -1.86
C LEU A 42 3.92 -1.47 -2.23
N ASN A 43 4.72 -0.67 -1.53
CA ASN A 43 4.84 0.76 -1.79
C ASN A 43 5.41 1.00 -3.21
N ALA A 44 6.51 0.35 -3.56
CA ALA A 44 7.13 0.47 -4.88
C ALA A 44 6.19 0.03 -6.01
N ALA A 45 5.51 -1.12 -5.85
CA ALA A 45 4.55 -1.60 -6.83
C ALA A 45 3.37 -0.64 -6.99
N ASN A 46 2.88 -0.07 -5.88
CA ASN A 46 1.78 0.90 -5.91
C ASN A 46 2.17 2.20 -6.62
N GLU A 47 3.37 2.73 -6.39
CA GLU A 47 3.85 3.94 -7.09
C GLU A 47 3.89 3.72 -8.62
N ILE A 48 4.41 2.58 -9.07
CA ILE A 48 4.44 2.25 -10.51
C ILE A 48 3.01 2.03 -11.05
N ALA A 49 2.16 1.30 -10.34
CA ALA A 49 0.78 1.04 -10.77
C ALA A 49 -0.03 2.34 -10.90
N VAL A 50 0.06 3.24 -9.91
CA VAL A 50 -0.59 4.55 -9.93
C VAL A 50 -0.02 5.41 -11.04
N ASN A 51 1.30 5.42 -11.25
CA ASN A 51 1.89 6.15 -12.37
C ASN A 51 1.36 5.66 -13.72
N LEU A 52 1.26 4.35 -13.93
CA LEU A 52 0.69 3.77 -15.15
C LEU A 52 -0.79 4.17 -15.32
N TYR A 53 -1.57 4.14 -14.24
CA TYR A 53 -2.97 4.58 -14.27
C TYR A 53 -3.11 6.07 -14.65
N LEU A 54 -2.33 6.95 -14.01
CA LEU A 54 -2.33 8.39 -14.30
C LEU A 54 -1.87 8.70 -15.73
N ASN A 55 -1.07 7.84 -16.33
CA ASN A 55 -0.62 7.94 -17.72
C ASN A 55 -1.51 7.16 -18.72
N TYR A 56 -2.70 6.71 -18.30
CA TYR A 56 -3.66 5.97 -19.14
C TYR A 56 -3.10 4.66 -19.73
N LYS A 57 -2.14 4.02 -19.04
CA LYS A 57 -1.51 2.75 -19.42
C LYS A 57 -2.03 1.56 -18.61
N LEU A 58 -2.87 1.80 -17.61
CA LEU A 58 -3.44 0.80 -16.72
C LEU A 58 -4.84 1.26 -16.30
N ASP A 59 -5.82 0.35 -16.29
CA ASP A 59 -7.13 0.66 -15.72
C ASP A 59 -7.07 0.70 -14.19
N PHE A 60 -7.95 1.48 -13.55
CA PHE A 60 -7.98 1.65 -12.09
C PHE A 60 -8.05 0.30 -11.35
N GLY A 61 -8.93 -0.61 -11.78
CA GLY A 61 -9.08 -1.93 -11.16
C GLY A 61 -7.84 -2.83 -11.31
N ASN A 62 -6.98 -2.56 -12.29
CA ASN A 62 -5.75 -3.31 -12.51
C ASN A 62 -4.59 -2.88 -11.62
N ILE A 63 -4.72 -1.77 -10.86
CA ILE A 63 -3.74 -1.38 -9.84
C ILE A 63 -3.57 -2.51 -8.82
N TYR A 64 -4.67 -2.99 -8.25
CA TYR A 64 -4.66 -4.10 -7.30
C TYR A 64 -3.99 -5.34 -7.91
N THR A 65 -4.41 -5.74 -9.11
CA THR A 65 -3.89 -6.93 -9.79
C THR A 65 -2.37 -6.86 -10.00
N LEU A 66 -1.83 -5.70 -10.37
CA LEU A 66 -0.40 -5.51 -10.57
C LEU A 66 0.35 -5.61 -9.24
N VAL A 67 -0.13 -4.91 -8.21
CA VAL A 67 0.50 -4.90 -6.88
C VAL A 67 0.48 -6.30 -6.27
N ALA A 68 -0.67 -6.98 -6.24
CA ALA A 68 -0.79 -8.33 -5.70
C ALA A 68 0.15 -9.32 -6.41
N LYS A 69 0.19 -9.31 -7.74
CA LYS A 69 1.13 -10.15 -8.53
C LYS A 69 2.60 -9.81 -8.32
N THR A 70 2.91 -8.60 -7.87
CA THR A 70 4.28 -8.21 -7.53
C THR A 70 4.66 -8.79 -6.18
N ILE A 71 3.77 -8.66 -5.19
CA ILE A 71 3.92 -9.24 -3.85
C ILE A 71 4.06 -10.76 -3.89
N GLU A 72 3.22 -11.46 -4.68
CA GLU A 72 3.27 -12.92 -4.83
C GLU A 72 4.62 -13.44 -5.35
N ARG A 73 5.43 -12.58 -5.98
CA ARG A 73 6.74 -12.93 -6.53
C ARG A 73 7.91 -12.51 -5.65
N ILE A 74 7.66 -11.89 -4.52
CA ILE A 74 8.71 -11.49 -3.59
C ILE A 74 9.25 -12.74 -2.90
N GLU A 75 10.55 -12.95 -3.03
CA GLU A 75 11.30 -13.94 -2.27
C GLU A 75 12.10 -13.20 -1.19
N ILE A 76 11.82 -13.54 0.07
CA ILE A 76 12.57 -13.00 1.20
C ILE A 76 13.84 -13.81 1.36
N ASN A 77 14.98 -13.15 1.15
CA ASN A 77 16.28 -13.71 1.42
C ASN A 77 16.88 -12.97 2.62
N GLU A 78 17.23 -13.70 3.67
CA GLU A 78 18.03 -13.12 4.74
C GLU A 78 19.43 -12.83 4.19
N LEU A 79 19.91 -11.61 4.45
CA LEU A 79 21.30 -11.29 4.20
C LEU A 79 22.12 -12.03 5.26
N ASN A 80 22.84 -13.07 4.84
CA ASN A 80 23.85 -13.70 5.69
C ASN A 80 24.89 -12.64 6.08
N ASP A 81 24.87 -12.24 7.34
CA ASP A 81 25.80 -11.37 8.04
C ASP A 81 26.37 -10.22 7.20
N TYR A 82 25.70 -9.06 7.26
CA TYR A 82 26.41 -7.81 6.99
C TYR A 82 27.38 -7.61 8.18
N PRO A 83 28.72 -7.65 7.97
CA PRO A 83 29.63 -7.43 9.07
C PRO A 83 29.38 -6.03 9.60
N VAL A 84 28.84 -5.95 10.81
CA VAL A 84 28.76 -4.70 11.56
C VAL A 84 30.20 -4.30 11.81
N TYR A 85 30.70 -3.31 11.07
CA TYR A 85 31.98 -2.69 11.39
C TYR A 85 31.80 -1.98 12.74
N ASN A 86 32.34 -2.59 13.80
CA ASN A 86 32.53 -1.95 15.10
C ASN A 86 33.52 -0.78 14.99
#